data_AF-A0A4Q4CLF9-F1
#
_entry.id   AF-A0A4Q4CLF9-F1
#
_cell.length_a   1.000
_cell.length_b   1.000
_cell.length_c   1.000
_cell.angle_alpha   90.00
_cell.angle_beta   90.00
_cell.angle_gamma   90.00
#
_symmetry.space_group_name_H-M   'P 1'
#
loop_
_entity.id
_entity.type
_entity.pdbx_description
1 polymer ?
#
loop_
_entity_poly.entity_id
_entity_poly.type
_entity_poly.pdbx_seq_one_letter_code
_entity_poly.pdbx_strand_id
1 'polypeptide(L)'
;MSSPLHDQVVAALGTVNDPEIKRPITDLGMVDTVEIDDAGLVRLTVLLTVAGCPLKDTINRDVTTAVGGVPGVTGVELELGVMTAEQRAGLKDILSDGKAQREIPFAQPGSLTKVFAIASGKGGVGKSSVTVNLA
;
A
#
# COMPACT_ATOMS: atom_id res chain seq x y z
N MET A 1 -20.31 20.56 -0.63
CA MET A 1 -19.71 21.04 -1.89
C MET A 1 -18.24 21.21 -1.60
N SER A 2 -17.36 20.40 -2.19
CA SER A 2 -15.91 20.55 -1.99
C SER A 2 -15.45 21.91 -2.53
N SER A 3 -14.51 22.55 -1.84
CA SER A 3 -13.90 23.79 -2.32
C SER A 3 -13.07 23.50 -3.59
N PRO A 4 -12.99 24.41 -4.57
CA PRO A 4 -12.13 24.23 -5.75
C PRO A 4 -10.67 23.91 -5.41
N LEU A 5 -10.18 24.39 -4.26
CA LEU A 5 -8.84 24.08 -3.76
C LEU A 5 -8.73 22.64 -3.27
N HIS A 6 -9.78 22.13 -2.62
CA HIS A 6 -9.83 20.74 -2.16
C HIS A 6 -9.69 19.76 -3.34
N ASP A 7 -10.42 20.00 -4.43
CA ASP A 7 -10.34 19.13 -5.61
C ASP A 7 -8.96 19.15 -6.26
N GLN A 8 -8.28 20.30 -6.26
CA GLN A 8 -6.90 20.42 -6.75
C GLN A 8 -5.89 19.69 -5.84
N VAL A 9 -6.06 19.78 -4.53
CA VAL A 9 -5.21 19.04 -3.56
C VAL A 9 -5.40 17.53 -3.72
N VAL A 10 -6.64 17.05 -3.85
CA VAL A 10 -6.93 15.64 -4.10
C VAL A 10 -6.31 15.16 -5.42
N ALA A 11 -6.40 15.97 -6.48
CA ALA A 11 -5.76 15.67 -7.76
C ALA A 11 -4.24 15.60 -7.65
N ALA A 12 -3.61 16.51 -6.89
CA ALA A 12 -2.17 16.50 -6.65
C ALA A 12 -1.73 15.26 -5.85
N LEU A 13 -2.48 14.88 -4.81
CA LEU A 13 -2.23 13.65 -4.05
C LEU A 13 -2.30 12.39 -4.92
N GLY A 14 -3.17 12.37 -5.94
CA GLY A 14 -3.26 11.28 -6.91
C GLY A 14 -2.00 11.09 -7.79
N THR A 15 -1.06 12.05 -7.79
CA THR A 15 0.23 11.93 -8.49
C THR A 15 1.32 11.28 -7.63
N VAL A 16 1.09 11.16 -6.32
CA VAL A 16 2.04 10.58 -5.39
C VAL A 16 1.85 9.07 -5.34
N ASN A 17 2.90 8.33 -5.69
CA ASN A 17 2.87 6.87 -5.69
C ASN A 17 3.52 6.32 -4.43
N ASP A 18 2.96 5.23 -3.90
CA ASP A 18 3.65 4.44 -2.89
C ASP A 18 4.92 3.80 -3.50
N PRO A 19 6.11 3.97 -2.90
CA PRO A 19 7.37 3.48 -3.46
C PRO A 19 7.48 1.96 -3.53
N GLU A 20 6.72 1.22 -2.71
CA GLU A 20 6.73 -0.24 -2.66
C GLU A 20 5.72 -0.82 -3.65
N ILE A 21 4.49 -0.30 -3.63
CA ILE A 21 3.34 -0.80 -4.41
C ILE A 21 3.27 -0.17 -5.81
N LYS A 22 3.94 0.97 -6.03
CA LYS A 22 3.99 1.72 -7.30
C LYS A 22 2.62 2.09 -7.85
N ARG A 23 1.69 2.42 -6.96
CA ARG A 23 0.33 2.91 -7.28
C ARG A 23 0.03 4.18 -6.47
N PRO A 24 -0.93 5.01 -6.92
CA PRO A 24 -1.27 6.25 -6.23
C PRO A 24 -1.71 6.00 -4.79
N ILE A 25 -1.26 6.83 -3.85
CA ILE A 25 -1.63 6.73 -2.42
C ILE A 25 -3.14 6.91 -2.20
N THR A 26 -3.81 7.64 -3.09
CA THR A 26 -5.27 7.81 -3.11
C THR A 26 -5.99 6.50 -3.43
N ASP A 27 -5.48 5.74 -4.39
CA ASP A 27 -6.08 4.47 -4.84
C ASP A 27 -5.87 3.35 -3.82
N LEU A 28 -4.80 3.46 -3.01
CA LEU A 28 -4.48 2.52 -1.96
C LEU A 28 -5.23 2.79 -0.65
N GLY A 29 -6.06 3.85 -0.60
CA GLY A 29 -6.75 4.26 0.63
C GLY A 29 -5.79 4.65 1.75
N MET A 30 -4.61 5.18 1.39
CA MET A 30 -3.61 5.63 2.36
C MET A 30 -3.87 7.05 2.85
N VAL A 31 -4.69 7.83 2.14
CA VAL A 31 -5.10 9.18 2.59
C VAL A 31 -6.32 9.04 3.48
N ASP A 32 -6.19 9.39 4.76
CA ASP A 32 -7.26 9.25 5.77
C ASP A 32 -8.07 10.54 5.89
N THR A 33 -7.40 11.66 6.14
CA THR A 33 -8.03 12.97 6.28
C THR A 33 -7.30 14.02 5.44
N VAL A 34 -8.08 14.95 4.88
CA VAL A 34 -7.61 16.16 4.21
C VAL A 34 -8.49 17.31 4.66
N GLU A 35 -7.92 18.25 5.40
CA GLU A 35 -8.58 19.46 5.89
C GLU A 35 -7.84 20.67 5.34
N ILE A 36 -8.58 21.65 4.86
CA ILE A 36 -8.03 22.89 4.31
C ILE A 36 -8.70 24.04 5.04
N ASP A 37 -7.90 24.90 5.66
CA ASP A 37 -8.42 26.09 6.33
C ASP A 37 -8.64 27.26 5.35
N ASP A 38 -9.29 28.31 5.84
CA ASP A 38 -9.60 29.51 5.04
C ASP A 38 -8.34 30.28 4.59
N ALA A 39 -7.20 30.04 5.24
CA ALA A 39 -5.90 30.62 4.89
C ALA A 39 -5.13 29.78 3.88
N GLY A 40 -5.63 28.60 3.47
CA GLY A 40 -4.98 27.70 2.52
C GLY A 40 -3.96 26.75 3.13
N LEU A 41 -3.92 26.59 4.46
CA LEU A 41 -3.10 25.57 5.12
C LEU A 41 -3.79 24.21 4.98
N VAL A 42 -3.06 23.23 4.45
CA VAL A 42 -3.56 21.87 4.27
C VAL A 42 -3.03 20.99 5.39
N ARG A 43 -3.95 20.42 6.19
CA ARG A 43 -3.66 19.36 7.17
C ARG A 43 -4.09 18.03 6.59
N LEU A 44 -3.20 17.06 6.60
CA LEU A 44 -3.49 15.75 6.02
C LEU A 44 -2.85 14.61 6.79
N THR A 45 -3.58 13.49 6.86
CA THR A 45 -3.12 12.27 7.52
C THR A 45 -2.91 11.18 6.47
N VAL A 46 -1.70 10.62 6.40
CA VAL A 46 -1.36 9.51 5.51
C VAL A 46 -1.01 8.27 6.33
N LEU A 47 -1.72 7.18 6.08
CA LEU A 47 -1.55 5.89 6.73
C LEU A 47 -0.60 5.01 5.93
N LEU A 48 0.46 4.57 6.61
CA LEU A 48 1.46 3.69 6.04
C LEU A 48 1.06 2.22 6.21
N THR A 49 1.45 1.38 5.25
CA THR A 49 1.16 -0.06 5.27
C THR A 49 1.86 -0.78 6.43
N VAL A 50 3.03 -0.31 6.86
CA VAL A 50 3.80 -0.89 7.98
C VAL A 50 4.53 0.16 8.82
N ALA A 51 4.56 -0.06 10.14
CA ALA A 51 5.06 0.91 11.12
C ALA A 51 6.57 1.24 11.01
N GLY A 52 7.37 0.32 10.46
CA GLY A 52 8.83 0.41 10.38
C GLY A 52 9.39 0.86 9.03
N CYS A 53 8.56 1.38 8.12
CA CYS A 53 9.02 1.65 6.77
C CYS A 53 10.04 2.82 6.74
N PRO A 54 11.27 2.64 6.22
CA PRO A 54 12.21 3.74 5.96
C PRO A 54 11.70 4.73 4.90
N LEU A 55 10.58 4.40 4.24
CA LEU A 55 9.97 5.19 3.18
C LEU A 55 9.10 6.35 3.69
N LYS A 56 8.99 6.51 5.02
CA LYS A 56 8.30 7.65 5.67
C LYS A 56 8.77 9.00 5.13
N ASP A 57 10.08 9.18 5.05
CA ASP A 57 10.67 10.46 4.61
C ASP A 57 10.41 10.71 3.12
N THR A 58 10.36 9.66 2.32
CA THR A 58 10.04 9.75 0.89
C THR A 58 8.58 10.15 0.70
N ILE A 59 7.64 9.45 1.34
CA ILE A 59 6.22 9.81 1.25
C ILE A 59 5.99 11.23 1.78
N ASN A 60 6.64 11.60 2.89
CA ASN A 60 6.52 12.95 3.43
C ASN A 60 6.95 14.01 2.42
N ARG A 61 8.17 13.87 1.87
CA ARG A 61 8.68 14.79 0.85
C ARG A 61 7.80 14.84 -0.39
N ASP A 62 7.38 13.69 -0.90
CA ASP A 62 6.63 13.62 -2.16
C ASP A 62 5.24 14.24 -2.00
N VAL A 63 4.56 13.99 -0.87
CA VAL A 63 3.27 14.60 -0.54
C VAL A 63 3.41 16.10 -0.30
N THR A 64 4.37 16.55 0.50
CA THR A 64 4.59 17.98 0.75
C THR A 64 4.95 18.72 -0.53
N THR A 65 5.72 18.11 -1.43
CA THR A 65 6.07 18.70 -2.73
C THR A 65 4.86 18.79 -3.64
N ALA A 66 4.08 17.71 -3.75
CA ALA A 66 2.90 17.68 -4.62
C ALA A 66 1.82 18.68 -4.16
N VAL A 67 1.49 18.69 -2.87
CA VAL A 67 0.45 19.56 -2.30
C VAL A 67 0.93 21.01 -2.21
N GLY A 68 2.19 21.24 -1.83
CA GLY A 68 2.77 22.58 -1.75
C GLY A 68 2.91 23.29 -3.10
N GLY A 69 2.87 22.53 -4.22
CA GLY A 69 2.84 23.08 -5.58
C GLY A 69 1.46 23.55 -6.04
N VAL A 70 0.40 23.28 -5.28
CA VAL A 70 -0.98 23.65 -5.66
C VAL A 70 -1.22 25.14 -5.42
N PRO A 71 -1.69 25.90 -6.43
CA PRO A 71 -2.02 27.31 -6.26
C PRO A 71 -3.06 27.53 -5.16
N GLY A 72 -2.74 28.42 -4.21
CA GLY A 72 -3.62 28.72 -3.07
C GLY A 72 -3.30 27.94 -1.80
N VAL A 73 -2.38 26.96 -1.85
CA VAL A 73 -1.82 26.34 -0.65
C VAL A 73 -0.77 27.26 -0.02
N THR A 74 -0.91 27.55 1.27
CA THR A 74 0.01 28.39 2.04
C THR A 74 0.94 27.60 2.95
N GLY A 75 0.60 26.35 3.25
CA GLY A 75 1.42 25.41 4.00
C GLY A 75 0.88 23.98 3.96
N VAL A 76 1.70 23.03 4.39
CA VAL A 76 1.34 21.62 4.47
C VAL A 76 1.77 21.07 5.83
N GLU A 77 0.80 20.60 6.61
CA GLU A 77 1.00 19.84 7.85
C GLU A 77 0.61 18.39 7.59
N LEU A 78 1.61 17.50 7.58
CA LEU A 78 1.41 16.07 7.32
C LEU A 78 1.63 15.25 8.59
N GLU A 79 0.62 14.47 8.96
CA GLU A 79 0.72 13.44 10.00
C GLU A 79 0.82 12.06 9.36
N LEU A 80 1.79 11.25 9.81
CA LEU A 80 1.99 9.89 9.32
C LEU A 80 1.48 8.88 10.35
N GLY A 81 0.44 8.14 9.97
CA GLY A 81 -0.14 7.05 10.75
C GLY A 81 0.26 5.67 10.21
N VAL A 82 -0.32 4.62 10.79
CA VAL A 82 -0.16 3.24 10.35
C VAL A 82 -1.54 2.62 10.18
N MET A 83 -1.74 1.90 9.07
CA MET A 83 -3.00 1.23 8.78
C MET A 83 -3.33 0.16 9.84
N THR A 84 -4.59 0.09 10.23
CA THR A 84 -5.13 -0.98 11.07
C THR A 84 -5.08 -2.34 10.36
N ALA A 85 -5.35 -3.42 11.09
CA ALA A 85 -5.44 -4.75 10.48
C ALA A 85 -6.57 -4.85 9.44
N GLU A 86 -7.69 -4.17 9.69
CA GLU A 86 -8.86 -4.14 8.80
C GLU A 86 -8.56 -3.32 7.53
N GLN A 87 -7.95 -2.16 7.66
CA GLN A 87 -7.54 -1.33 6.51
C GLN A 87 -6.54 -2.08 5.61
N ARG A 88 -5.60 -2.82 6.21
CA ARG A 88 -4.67 -3.68 5.46
C ARG A 88 -5.36 -4.87 4.78
N ALA A 89 -6.43 -5.40 5.36
CA ALA A 89 -7.22 -6.44 4.71
C ALA A 89 -7.89 -5.89 3.45
N GLY A 90 -8.51 -4.72 3.52
CA GLY A 90 -9.11 -4.05 2.35
C GLY A 90 -8.10 -3.73 1.24
N LEU A 91 -6.85 -3.41 1.60
CA LEU A 91 -5.78 -3.19 0.63
C LEU A 91 -5.50 -4.43 -0.24
N LYS A 92 -5.68 -5.66 0.30
CA LYS A 92 -5.52 -6.89 -0.48
C LYS A 92 -6.55 -7.01 -1.60
N ASP A 93 -7.77 -6.55 -1.36
CA ASP A 93 -8.84 -6.59 -2.35
C ASP A 93 -8.53 -5.61 -3.50
N ILE A 94 -8.03 -4.41 -3.17
CA ILE A 94 -7.57 -3.40 -4.13
C ILE A 94 -6.35 -3.90 -4.93
N LEU A 95 -5.42 -4.59 -4.29
CA LEU A 95 -4.24 -5.19 -4.94
C LEU A 95 -4.58 -6.37 -5.85
N SER A 96 -5.71 -7.02 -5.64
CA SER A 96 -6.10 -8.19 -6.43
C SER A 96 -6.77 -7.82 -7.75
N ASP A 97 -6.97 -6.53 -8.07
CA ASP A 97 -7.64 -6.02 -9.28
C ASP A 97 -8.99 -6.72 -9.56
N GLY A 98 -9.72 -7.12 -8.52
CA GLY A 98 -10.96 -7.90 -8.66
C GLY A 98 -10.78 -9.30 -9.28
N LYS A 99 -9.53 -9.76 -9.49
CA LYS A 99 -9.26 -11.15 -9.85
C LYS A 99 -9.57 -11.98 -8.62
N ALA A 100 -10.59 -12.83 -8.73
CA ALA A 100 -10.83 -13.89 -7.77
C ALA A 100 -9.49 -14.53 -7.42
N GLN A 101 -9.18 -14.58 -6.13
CA GLN A 101 -7.98 -15.20 -5.60
C GLN A 101 -7.81 -16.52 -6.32
N ARG A 102 -6.70 -16.69 -7.07
CA ARG A 102 -6.50 -17.85 -7.94
C ARG A 102 -6.82 -19.09 -7.11
N GLU A 103 -7.97 -19.71 -7.36
CA GLU A 103 -8.41 -20.80 -6.50
C GLU A 103 -7.39 -21.91 -6.68
N ILE A 104 -6.70 -22.23 -5.59
CA ILE A 104 -5.73 -23.30 -5.58
C ILE A 104 -6.55 -24.57 -5.30
N PRO A 105 -6.79 -25.46 -6.28
CA PRO A 105 -7.72 -26.57 -6.11
C PRO A 105 -7.30 -27.53 -4.99
N PHE A 106 -5.98 -27.57 -4.71
CA PHE A 106 -5.42 -28.38 -3.63
C PHE A 106 -5.46 -27.73 -2.25
N ALA A 107 -5.80 -26.44 -2.15
CA ALA A 107 -5.96 -25.73 -0.88
C ALA A 107 -7.43 -25.64 -0.42
N GLN A 108 -8.38 -26.12 -1.24
CA GLN A 108 -9.80 -26.08 -0.92
C GLN A 108 -10.17 -27.05 0.22
N PRO A 109 -11.11 -26.68 1.11
CA PRO A 109 -11.66 -27.60 2.11
C PRO A 109 -12.25 -28.84 1.45
N GLY A 110 -11.64 -30.01 1.67
CA GLY A 110 -12.05 -31.29 1.06
C GLY A 110 -11.08 -31.83 0.00
N SER A 111 -10.04 -31.07 -0.37
CA SER A 111 -8.98 -31.63 -1.20
C SER A 111 -8.20 -32.71 -0.45
N LEU A 112 -8.02 -33.88 -1.07
CA LEU A 112 -7.16 -34.96 -0.56
C LEU A 112 -5.67 -34.72 -0.86
N THR A 113 -5.36 -33.64 -1.57
CA THR A 113 -4.00 -33.32 -2.01
C THR A 113 -3.14 -32.92 -0.82
N LYS A 114 -2.03 -33.64 -0.59
CA LYS A 114 -1.05 -33.32 0.45
C LYS A 114 0.12 -32.57 -0.17
N VAL A 115 0.35 -31.33 0.28
CA VAL A 115 1.49 -30.51 -0.15
C VAL A 115 2.66 -30.73 0.80
N PHE A 116 3.78 -31.27 0.29
CA PHE A 116 5.02 -31.42 1.03
C PHE A 116 6.03 -30.37 0.56
N ALA A 117 6.28 -29.35 1.39
CA ALA A 117 7.31 -28.35 1.11
C ALA A 117 8.69 -28.93 1.42
N ILE A 118 9.56 -29.02 0.41
CA ILE A 118 10.95 -29.46 0.58
C ILE A 118 11.87 -28.26 0.34
N ALA A 119 12.53 -27.81 1.42
CA ALA A 119 13.55 -26.78 1.36
C ALA A 119 14.93 -27.39 1.59
N SER A 120 15.90 -27.01 0.77
CA SER A 120 17.24 -27.62 0.79
C SER A 120 18.25 -26.81 1.63
N GLY A 121 18.04 -25.51 1.82
CA GLY A 121 18.88 -24.65 2.67
C GLY A 121 20.36 -24.54 2.26
N LYS A 122 20.76 -24.98 1.06
CA LYS A 122 22.17 -25.06 0.66
C LYS A 122 22.66 -23.74 0.05
N GLY A 123 23.78 -23.22 0.56
CA GLY A 123 24.53 -22.12 -0.05
C GLY A 123 25.56 -22.62 -1.08
N GLY A 124 25.57 -22.03 -2.27
CA GLY A 124 26.73 -22.00 -3.16
C GLY A 124 26.92 -23.15 -4.16
N VAL A 125 26.88 -24.44 -3.76
CA VAL A 125 27.26 -25.54 -4.70
C VAL A 125 26.55 -26.89 -4.48
N GLY A 126 25.51 -26.95 -3.66
CA GLY A 126 24.84 -28.21 -3.32
C GLY A 126 23.69 -28.58 -4.26
N LYS A 127 23.89 -29.53 -5.19
CA LYS A 127 22.76 -30.17 -5.91
C LYS A 127 21.80 -30.80 -4.89
N SER A 128 20.51 -30.59 -5.09
CA SER A 128 19.45 -31.13 -4.23
C SER A 128 18.74 -32.22 -5.00
N SER A 129 18.90 -33.47 -4.57
CA SER A 129 18.21 -34.62 -5.15
C SER A 129 17.28 -35.18 -4.09
N VAL A 130 16.01 -35.36 -4.46
CA VAL A 130 14.96 -35.92 -3.63
C VAL A 130 14.38 -37.10 -4.39
N THR A 131 14.35 -38.26 -3.75
CA THR A 131 13.64 -39.45 -4.24
C THR A 131 12.58 -39.80 -3.20
N VAL A 132 11.31 -39.85 -3.61
CA VAL A 132 10.19 -40.20 -2.75
C VAL A 132 9.48 -41.42 -3.34
N ASN A 133 9.24 -42.43 -2.52
CA ASN A 133 8.32 -43.52 -2.82
C ASN A 133 6.96 -43.17 -2.21
N LEU A 134 6.00 -42.78 -3.05
CA LEU A 134 4.63 -42.47 -2.64
C LEU A 134 3.80 -43.74 -2.84
N ALA A 135 3.27 -44.30 -1.75
CA ALA A 135 2.31 -45.40 -1.76
C ALA A 135 0.87 -44.87 -1.84
#